data_AF-D9PGH8-F1
#
_entry.id   AF-D9PGH8-F1
#
_cell.length_a   1.000
_cell.length_b   1.000
_cell.length_c   1.000
_cell.angle_alpha   90.00
_cell.angle_beta   90.00
_cell.angle_gamma   90.00
#
_symmetry.space_group_name_H-M   'P 1'
#
loop_
_entity.id
_entity.type
_entity.pdbx_description
1 polymer ?
#
loop_
_entity_poly.entity_id
_entity_poly.type
_entity_poly.pdbx_seq_one_letter_code
_entity_poly.pdbx_strand_id
1 'polypeptide(L)'
;MKTTQVYYEDPYKTTLRAKVLSVVVAGNLFNVILDQTIFYPEGGGQPSDRGTIGNTKIEYVRMVEGEIIHQVKGPLKAGEEVECTLDWNWRYKHMKIHAAGHILHDVLMTLAKDLTPLKGSHGKKAFIEYFGVFDPQRQKELEDKVNETINQDLTVVTKESSYEELEKE
;
A
#
# COMPACT_ATOMS: atom_id res chain seq x y z
N MET A 1 9.64 12.38 -17.58
CA MET A 1 8.93 11.09 -17.65
C MET A 1 8.64 10.72 -16.21
N LYS A 2 7.40 10.35 -15.89
CA LYS A 2 6.97 9.98 -14.55
C LYS A 2 7.31 8.51 -14.29
N THR A 3 7.67 8.15 -13.06
CA THR A 3 7.98 6.76 -12.68
C THR A 3 6.80 5.83 -12.98
N THR A 4 7.03 4.71 -13.67
CA THR A 4 6.03 3.65 -13.87
C THR A 4 5.79 2.90 -12.55
N GLN A 5 4.51 2.75 -12.18
CA GLN A 5 4.06 2.19 -10.90
C GLN A 5 3.71 0.71 -11.05
N VAL A 6 4.72 -0.15 -11.11
CA VAL A 6 4.56 -1.58 -11.39
C VAL A 6 3.71 -2.31 -10.34
N TYR A 7 3.65 -1.79 -9.12
CA TYR A 7 2.83 -2.36 -8.04
C TYR A 7 1.30 -2.29 -8.29
N TYR A 8 0.82 -1.49 -9.24
CA TYR A 8 -0.59 -1.52 -9.67
C TYR A 8 -0.85 -2.58 -10.74
N GLU A 9 0.17 -2.97 -11.51
CA GLU A 9 0.07 -3.95 -12.58
C GLU A 9 0.28 -5.38 -12.06
N ASP A 10 1.32 -5.57 -11.23
CA ASP A 10 1.66 -6.85 -10.61
C ASP A 10 2.02 -6.65 -9.13
N PRO A 11 1.03 -6.70 -8.21
CA PRO A 11 1.26 -6.48 -6.79
C PRO A 11 2.10 -7.59 -6.11
N TYR A 12 2.30 -8.73 -6.77
CA TYR A 12 3.07 -9.87 -6.29
C TYR A 12 4.51 -9.89 -6.80
N LYS A 13 4.87 -8.96 -7.69
CA LYS A 13 6.24 -8.81 -8.16
C LYS A 13 7.16 -8.38 -7.02
N THR A 14 8.14 -9.22 -6.69
CA THR A 14 9.09 -8.97 -5.58
C THR A 14 10.43 -8.40 -6.02
N THR A 15 10.78 -8.55 -7.30
CA THR A 15 12.02 -8.03 -7.89
C THR A 15 11.79 -7.34 -9.22
N LEU A 16 12.57 -6.30 -9.49
CA LEU A 16 12.49 -5.48 -10.71
C LEU A 16 13.85 -4.87 -11.05
N ARG A 17 14.25 -4.86 -12.32
CA ARG A 17 15.36 -4.01 -12.77
C ARG A 17 14.83 -2.63 -13.16
N ALA A 18 15.50 -1.60 -12.69
CA ALA A 18 15.12 -0.21 -12.95
C ALA A 18 16.37 0.63 -13.23
N LYS A 19 16.19 1.72 -13.96
CA LYS A 19 17.21 2.74 -14.21
C LYS A 19 17.06 3.87 -13.22
N VAL A 20 18.16 4.27 -12.59
CA VAL A 20 18.21 5.45 -11.73
C VAL A 20 18.15 6.70 -12.58
N LEU A 21 17.09 7.50 -12.44
CA LEU A 21 16.91 8.74 -13.19
C LEU A 21 17.56 9.94 -12.51
N SER A 22 17.45 10.02 -11.17
CA SER A 22 17.97 11.14 -10.39
C SER A 22 18.41 10.68 -9.02
N VAL A 23 19.48 11.31 -8.51
CA VAL A 23 19.99 11.12 -7.15
C VAL A 23 20.29 12.50 -6.59
N VAL A 24 19.63 12.85 -5.49
CA VAL A 24 19.80 14.13 -4.80
C VAL A 24 20.16 13.87 -3.35
N VAL A 25 21.23 14.50 -2.86
CA VAL A 25 21.62 14.42 -1.45
C VAL A 25 20.54 15.08 -0.58
N ALA A 26 20.13 14.40 0.48
CA ALA A 26 19.09 14.84 1.40
C ALA A 26 19.55 14.59 2.85
N GLY A 27 20.36 15.50 3.39
CA GLY A 27 21.02 15.32 4.68
C GLY A 27 22.00 14.13 4.64
N ASN A 28 21.79 13.14 5.49
CA ASN A 28 22.60 11.91 5.55
C ASN A 28 22.06 10.79 4.64
N LEU A 29 21.05 11.07 3.83
CA LEU A 29 20.38 10.11 2.95
C LEU A 29 20.39 10.64 1.51
N PHE A 30 19.90 9.83 0.58
CA PHE A 30 19.76 10.18 -0.83
C PHE A 30 18.30 10.02 -1.25
N ASN A 31 17.74 11.02 -1.93
CA ASN A 31 16.46 10.91 -2.63
C ASN A 31 16.72 10.40 -4.05
N VAL A 32 16.08 9.30 -4.41
CA VAL A 32 16.30 8.57 -5.66
C VAL A 32 14.99 8.45 -6.43
N ILE A 33 15.03 8.79 -7.72
CA ILE A 33 13.92 8.60 -8.66
C ILE A 33 14.35 7.52 -9.65
N LEU A 34 13.44 6.58 -9.93
CA LEU A 34 13.62 5.47 -10.87
C LEU A 34 12.71 5.68 -12.08
N ASP A 35 13.00 5.00 -13.20
CA ASP A 35 12.07 4.97 -14.35
C ASP A 35 10.83 4.13 -14.07
N GLN A 36 10.96 3.09 -13.25
CA GLN A 36 9.91 2.19 -12.82
C GLN A 36 10.18 1.66 -11.41
N THR A 37 9.12 1.35 -10.66
CA THR A 37 9.28 0.87 -9.29
C THR A 37 8.21 -0.14 -8.88
N ILE A 38 8.63 -1.15 -8.12
CA ILE A 38 7.75 -2.07 -7.38
C ILE A 38 7.41 -1.56 -5.98
N PHE A 39 8.06 -0.49 -5.48
CA PHE A 39 7.84 0.00 -4.12
C PHE A 39 6.62 0.91 -4.04
N TYR A 40 5.65 0.55 -3.22
CA TYR A 40 4.48 1.35 -2.90
C TYR A 40 4.90 2.52 -2.00
N PRO A 41 4.64 3.78 -2.41
CA PRO A 41 4.80 4.92 -1.52
C PRO A 41 3.76 4.87 -0.40
N GLU A 42 4.03 5.51 0.73
CA GLU A 42 2.99 5.65 1.77
C GLU A 42 1.69 6.25 1.18
N GLY A 43 0.54 5.64 1.49
CA GLY A 43 -0.76 6.03 0.94
C GLY A 43 -1.92 5.24 1.56
N GLY A 44 -3.11 5.85 1.64
CA GLY A 44 -4.31 5.17 2.16
C GLY A 44 -4.19 4.63 3.60
N GLY A 45 -3.29 5.20 4.41
CA GLY A 45 -2.96 4.69 5.75
C GLY A 45 -2.06 3.45 5.76
N GLN A 46 -1.67 2.93 4.60
CA GLN A 46 -0.68 1.86 4.45
C GLN A 46 0.74 2.44 4.47
N PRO A 47 1.63 1.94 5.34
CA PRO A 47 3.03 2.36 5.37
C PRO A 47 3.73 2.09 4.03
N SER A 48 4.75 2.91 3.73
CA SER A 48 5.59 2.69 2.56
C SER A 48 6.29 1.32 2.60
N ASP A 49 6.69 0.84 1.44
CA ASP A 49 7.50 -0.38 1.37
C ASP A 49 8.93 -0.20 1.85
N ARG A 50 9.53 -1.37 2.05
CA ARG A 50 10.92 -1.58 2.43
C ARG A 50 11.57 -2.52 1.43
N GLY A 51 12.90 -2.48 1.40
CA GLY A 51 13.69 -3.34 0.53
C GLY A 51 15.02 -2.69 0.19
N THR A 52 15.54 -3.04 -0.97
CA THR A 52 16.83 -2.55 -1.48
C THR A 52 16.72 -2.07 -2.92
N ILE A 53 17.54 -1.06 -3.25
CA ILE A 53 17.83 -0.62 -4.61
C ILE A 53 19.33 -0.82 -4.81
N GLY A 54 19.70 -1.78 -5.65
CA GLY A 54 21.06 -2.32 -5.69
C GLY A 54 21.47 -2.83 -4.30
N ASN A 55 22.62 -2.38 -3.82
CA ASN A 55 23.14 -2.73 -2.48
C ASN A 55 22.65 -1.80 -1.37
N THR A 56 21.78 -0.84 -1.68
CA THR A 56 21.36 0.18 -0.72
C THR A 56 19.97 -0.11 -0.17
N LYS A 57 19.83 -0.02 1.15
CA LYS A 57 18.55 -0.12 1.84
C LYS A 57 17.67 1.13 1.67
N ILE A 58 16.39 0.90 1.42
CA ILE A 58 15.33 1.92 1.46
C ILE A 58 14.97 2.22 2.92
N GLU A 59 14.94 3.50 3.25
CA GLU A 59 14.44 4.00 4.53
C GLU A 59 12.97 4.41 4.44
N TYR A 60 12.56 5.03 3.33
CA TYR A 60 11.19 5.50 3.14
C TYR A 60 10.87 5.72 1.66
N VAL A 61 9.62 5.50 1.26
CA VAL A 61 9.12 5.78 -0.10
C VAL A 61 7.90 6.68 0.00
N ARG A 62 7.88 7.78 -0.75
CA ARG A 62 6.80 8.76 -0.73
C ARG A 62 6.51 9.30 -2.11
N MET A 63 5.28 9.73 -2.30
CA MET A 63 4.89 10.51 -3.48
C MET A 63 4.99 12.01 -3.16
N VAL A 64 5.65 12.78 -4.01
CA VAL A 64 5.75 14.24 -3.93
C VAL A 64 5.43 14.80 -5.30
N GLU A 65 4.39 15.63 -5.39
CA GLU A 65 3.95 16.28 -6.64
C GLU A 65 3.77 15.29 -7.81
N GLY A 66 3.28 14.08 -7.50
CA GLY A 66 3.04 13.03 -8.49
C GLY A 66 4.28 12.22 -8.89
N GLU A 67 5.44 12.43 -8.27
CA GLU A 67 6.66 11.63 -8.48
C GLU A 67 7.00 10.77 -7.26
N ILE A 68 7.58 9.58 -7.48
CA ILE A 68 7.96 8.65 -6.41
C ILE A 68 9.41 8.87 -6.01
N ILE A 69 9.60 9.25 -4.74
CA ILE A 69 10.90 9.45 -4.14
C ILE A 69 11.23 8.29 -3.21
N HIS A 70 12.32 7.59 -3.52
CA HIS A 70 12.92 6.55 -2.68
C HIS A 70 14.04 7.18 -1.86
N GLN A 71 13.87 7.24 -0.54
CA GLN A 71 14.92 7.70 0.36
C GLN A 71 15.78 6.51 0.79
N VAL A 72 17.09 6.61 0.55
CA VAL A 72 18.03 5.49 0.71
C VAL A 72 19.30 5.92 1.45
N LYS A 73 20.01 4.97 2.09
CA LYS A 73 21.21 5.25 2.90
C LYS A 73 22.51 5.47 2.13
N GLY A 74 22.68 4.74 1.05
CA GLY A 74 23.91 4.63 0.29
C GLY A 74 23.83 5.38 -1.04
N PRO A 75 24.97 5.81 -1.58
CA PRO A 75 24.98 6.52 -2.84
C PRO A 75 24.60 5.57 -3.98
N LEU A 76 23.83 6.12 -4.93
CA LEU A 76 23.58 5.53 -6.25
C LEU A 76 24.04 6.54 -7.31
N LYS A 77 24.18 6.10 -8.55
CA LYS A 77 24.53 6.98 -9.67
C LYS A 77 23.36 7.12 -10.63
N ALA A 78 23.06 8.36 -11.04
CA ALA A 78 22.13 8.59 -12.13
C ALA A 78 22.64 7.90 -13.41
N GLY A 79 21.73 7.25 -14.13
CA GLY A 79 22.00 6.45 -15.32
C GLY A 79 22.34 4.98 -15.06
N GLU A 80 22.61 4.58 -13.81
CA GLU A 80 22.90 3.20 -13.44
C GLU A 80 21.64 2.32 -13.52
N GLU A 81 21.79 1.08 -13.98
CA GLU A 81 20.77 0.04 -13.87
C GLU A 81 20.97 -0.74 -12.56
N VAL A 82 19.89 -0.87 -11.80
CA VAL A 82 19.90 -1.47 -10.46
C VAL A 82 18.81 -2.53 -10.34
N GLU A 83 19.09 -3.58 -9.58
CA GLU A 83 18.07 -4.54 -9.14
C GLU A 83 17.38 -4.00 -7.89
N CYS A 84 16.06 -3.94 -7.93
CA CYS A 84 15.19 -3.59 -6.82
C CYS A 84 14.60 -4.85 -6.22
N THR A 85 14.68 -5.00 -4.90
CA THR A 85 14.16 -6.16 -4.18
C THR A 85 13.29 -5.71 -3.02
N LEU A 86 12.02 -6.15 -3.00
CA LEU A 86 11.07 -5.88 -1.91
C LEU A 86 11.37 -6.72 -0.67
N ASP A 87 11.16 -6.15 0.51
CA ASP A 87 10.89 -6.92 1.72
C ASP A 87 9.48 -7.52 1.61
N TRP A 88 9.40 -8.73 1.05
CA TRP A 88 8.13 -9.40 0.77
C TRP A 88 7.30 -9.65 2.04
N ASN A 89 7.94 -9.99 3.16
CA ASN A 89 7.25 -10.21 4.42
C ASN A 89 6.57 -8.92 4.91
N TRP A 90 7.26 -7.79 4.77
CA TRP A 90 6.68 -6.48 5.07
C TRP A 90 5.51 -6.16 4.13
N ARG A 91 5.72 -6.27 2.81
CA ARG A 91 4.70 -5.97 1.81
C ARG A 91 3.44 -6.82 2.00
N TYR A 92 3.61 -8.14 2.04
CA TYR A 92 2.50 -9.08 2.09
C TYR A 92 1.72 -8.98 3.40
N LYS A 93 2.39 -8.68 4.53
CA LYS A 93 1.71 -8.37 5.78
C LYS A 93 0.74 -7.19 5.61
N HIS A 94 1.17 -6.10 4.96
CA HIS A 94 0.33 -4.92 4.81
C HIS A 94 -0.78 -5.12 3.77
N MET A 95 -0.53 -5.88 2.70
CA MET A 95 -1.59 -6.32 1.78
C MET A 95 -2.72 -7.05 2.53
N LYS A 96 -2.36 -8.00 3.41
CA LYS A 96 -3.34 -8.72 4.23
C LYS A 96 -4.10 -7.81 5.20
N ILE A 97 -3.39 -6.90 5.87
CA ILE A 97 -4.01 -5.96 6.81
C ILE A 97 -5.00 -5.04 6.09
N HIS A 98 -4.63 -4.53 4.91
CA HIS A 98 -5.49 -3.67 4.11
C HIS A 98 -6.72 -4.43 3.61
N ALA A 99 -6.53 -5.61 3.02
CA ALA A 99 -7.65 -6.46 2.58
C ALA A 99 -8.59 -6.83 3.74
N ALA A 100 -8.04 -7.18 4.92
CA ALA A 100 -8.83 -7.44 6.11
C ALA A 100 -9.63 -6.22 6.58
N GLY A 101 -9.09 -5.00 6.40
CA GLY A 101 -9.80 -3.76 6.66
C GLY A 101 -11.04 -3.57 5.79
N HIS A 102 -10.93 -3.85 4.48
CA HIS A 102 -12.08 -3.82 3.55
C HIS A 102 -13.14 -4.86 3.91
N ILE A 103 -12.73 -6.10 4.14
CA ILE A 103 -13.67 -7.18 4.53
C ILE A 103 -14.38 -6.83 5.84
N LEU A 104 -13.63 -6.33 6.84
CA LEU A 104 -14.20 -5.91 8.11
C LEU A 104 -15.18 -4.74 7.93
N HIS A 105 -14.86 -3.76 7.07
CA HIS A 105 -15.75 -2.65 6.73
C HIS A 105 -17.06 -3.18 6.12
N ASP A 106 -16.97 -3.99 5.07
CA ASP A 106 -18.14 -4.49 4.34
C ASP A 106 -19.07 -5.28 5.25
N VAL A 107 -18.52 -6.23 6.02
CA VAL A 107 -19.32 -7.01 6.98
C VAL A 107 -19.92 -6.11 8.05
N LEU A 108 -19.17 -5.17 8.62
CA LEU A 108 -19.67 -4.23 9.62
C LEU A 108 -20.84 -3.40 9.08
N MET A 109 -20.77 -2.92 7.84
CA MET A 109 -21.86 -2.15 7.21
C MET A 109 -23.13 -2.99 6.97
N THR A 110 -23.03 -4.33 6.89
CA THR A 110 -24.23 -5.18 6.89
C THR A 110 -24.91 -5.28 8.26
N LEU A 111 -24.14 -5.14 9.34
CA LEU A 111 -24.61 -5.32 10.72
C LEU A 111 -25.04 -4.00 11.36
N ALA A 112 -24.29 -2.92 11.14
CA ALA A 112 -24.45 -1.64 11.83
C ALA A 112 -24.43 -0.49 10.82
N LYS A 113 -25.54 -0.35 10.07
CA LYS A 113 -25.71 0.63 8.99
C LYS A 113 -25.70 2.09 9.45
N ASP A 114 -25.94 2.33 10.73
CA ASP A 114 -25.97 3.68 11.30
C ASP A 114 -24.57 4.22 11.64
N LEU A 115 -23.52 3.38 11.49
CA LEU A 115 -22.14 3.82 11.68
C LEU A 115 -21.66 4.62 10.47
N THR A 116 -21.04 5.77 10.72
CA THR A 116 -20.43 6.59 9.67
C THR A 116 -18.91 6.37 9.65
N PRO A 117 -18.31 5.90 8.55
CA PRO A 117 -16.85 5.72 8.45
C PRO A 117 -16.11 7.05 8.64
N LEU A 118 -15.00 7.03 9.40
CA LEU A 118 -14.16 8.20 9.62
C LEU A 118 -12.78 8.05 8.99
N LYS A 119 -11.95 7.15 9.52
CA LYS A 119 -10.57 6.94 9.05
C LYS A 119 -10.10 5.52 9.36
N GLY A 120 -9.01 5.12 8.71
CA GLY A 120 -8.32 3.87 8.99
C GLY A 120 -6.81 4.06 9.06
N SER A 121 -6.14 3.09 9.66
CA SER A 121 -4.68 2.98 9.64
C SER A 121 -4.27 1.52 9.53
N HIS A 122 -3.22 1.26 8.75
CA HIS A 122 -2.62 -0.06 8.62
C HIS A 122 -1.24 -0.12 9.30
N GLY A 123 -0.98 0.80 10.24
CA GLY A 123 0.28 0.88 10.99
C GLY A 123 0.46 -0.24 12.02
N LYS A 124 1.24 0.02 13.08
CA LYS A 124 1.56 -0.97 14.12
C LYS A 124 0.32 -1.57 14.81
N LYS A 125 -0.70 -0.74 15.03
CA LYS A 125 -2.02 -1.16 15.51
C LYS A 125 -3.03 -0.76 14.44
N ALA A 126 -3.34 -1.69 13.55
CA ALA A 126 -4.27 -1.45 12.47
C ALA A 126 -5.69 -1.27 13.02
N PHE A 127 -6.44 -0.33 12.47
CA PHE A 127 -7.82 -0.06 12.87
C PHE A 127 -8.61 0.60 11.73
N ILE A 128 -9.92 0.50 11.84
CA ILE A 128 -10.91 1.32 11.14
C ILE A 128 -11.78 1.98 12.19
N GLU A 129 -12.10 3.26 11.99
CA GLU A 129 -12.78 4.11 12.96
C GLU A 129 -14.08 4.64 12.37
N TYR A 130 -15.11 4.68 13.21
CA TYR A 130 -16.47 5.09 12.85
C TYR A 130 -17.03 6.04 13.88
N PHE A 131 -17.87 6.96 13.43
CA PHE A 131 -18.79 7.70 14.28
C PHE A 131 -20.07 6.90 14.49
N GLY A 132 -20.54 6.84 15.73
CA GLY A 132 -21.72 6.08 16.14
C GLY A 132 -21.41 5.11 17.28
N VAL A 133 -22.37 4.24 17.61
CA VAL A 133 -22.24 3.24 18.68
C VAL A 133 -22.46 1.86 18.10
N PHE A 134 -21.43 1.02 18.19
CA PHE A 134 -21.55 -0.40 17.86
C PHE A 134 -21.99 -1.19 19.09
N ASP A 135 -22.96 -2.09 18.93
CA ASP A 135 -23.40 -3.00 20.00
C ASP A 135 -22.31 -4.04 20.32
N PRO A 136 -21.68 -3.99 21.51
CA PRO A 136 -20.61 -4.92 21.86
C PRO A 136 -21.04 -6.39 21.88
N GLN A 137 -22.33 -6.69 22.06
CA GLN A 137 -22.83 -8.07 22.04
C GLN A 137 -22.65 -8.73 20.67
N ARG A 138 -22.51 -7.92 19.61
CA ARG A 138 -22.35 -8.38 18.22
C ARG A 138 -20.91 -8.54 17.78
N GLN A 139 -19.93 -8.32 18.69
CA GLN A 139 -18.51 -8.46 18.36
C GLN A 139 -18.18 -9.87 17.84
N LYS A 140 -18.73 -10.92 18.46
CA LYS A 140 -18.50 -12.30 18.03
C LYS A 140 -19.13 -12.58 16.67
N GLU A 141 -20.35 -12.10 16.44
CA GLU A 141 -21.05 -12.21 15.16
C GLU A 141 -20.25 -11.54 14.03
N LEU A 142 -19.72 -10.34 14.29
CA LEU A 142 -18.87 -9.61 13.34
C LEU A 142 -17.62 -10.41 12.99
N GLU A 143 -16.90 -10.92 14.00
CA GLU A 143 -15.69 -11.72 13.79
C GLU A 143 -15.98 -13.01 13.01
N ASP A 144 -17.06 -13.72 13.32
CA ASP A 144 -17.42 -14.96 12.62
C ASP A 144 -17.75 -14.70 11.16
N LYS A 145 -18.55 -13.66 10.86
CA LYS A 145 -18.89 -13.30 9.49
C LYS A 145 -17.68 -12.84 8.68
N VAL A 146 -16.76 -12.09 9.28
CA VAL A 146 -15.50 -11.72 8.62
C VAL A 146 -14.68 -12.96 8.26
N ASN A 147 -14.54 -13.91 9.19
CA ASN A 147 -13.82 -15.16 8.91
C ASN A 147 -14.53 -16.03 7.88
N GLU A 148 -15.86 -16.08 7.88
CA GLU A 148 -16.65 -16.74 6.85
C GLU A 148 -16.38 -16.13 5.47
N THR A 149 -16.40 -14.80 5.34
CA THR A 149 -16.09 -14.10 4.08
C THR A 149 -14.66 -14.39 3.61
N ILE A 150 -13.69 -14.44 4.53
CA ILE A 150 -12.30 -14.82 4.18
C ILE A 150 -12.25 -16.26 3.63
N ASN A 151 -12.98 -17.19 4.26
CA ASN A 151 -13.00 -18.60 3.85
C ASN A 151 -13.71 -18.84 2.51
N GLN A 152 -14.48 -17.89 2.00
CA GLN A 152 -15.08 -17.98 0.67
C GLN A 152 -14.06 -17.79 -0.46
N ASP A 153 -12.84 -17.30 -0.16
CA ASP A 153 -11.74 -17.12 -1.11
C ASP A 153 -12.17 -16.35 -2.38
N LEU A 154 -12.94 -15.27 -2.16
CA LEU A 154 -13.45 -14.45 -3.25
C LEU A 154 -12.31 -13.73 -3.98
N THR A 155 -12.40 -13.68 -5.31
CA THR A 155 -11.45 -12.95 -6.13
C THR A 155 -11.49 -11.45 -5.82
N VAL A 156 -10.34 -10.89 -5.44
CA VAL A 156 -10.16 -9.43 -5.32
C VAL A 156 -9.70 -8.88 -6.67
N VAL A 157 -10.43 -7.89 -7.19
CA VAL A 157 -10.12 -7.21 -8.46
C VAL A 157 -9.79 -5.76 -8.20
N THR A 158 -8.72 -5.25 -8.82
CA THR A 158 -8.37 -3.83 -8.82
C THR A 158 -8.39 -3.30 -10.24
N LYS A 159 -8.99 -2.13 -10.46
CA LYS A 159 -9.00 -1.45 -11.75
C LYS A 159 -8.77 0.04 -11.55
N GLU A 160 -8.12 0.66 -12.53
CA GLU A 160 -8.22 2.11 -12.72
C GLU A 160 -9.48 2.38 -13.55
N SER A 161 -10.19 3.44 -13.23
CA SER A 161 -11.37 3.87 -13.98
C SER A 161 -11.42 5.38 -13.98
N SER A 162 -11.94 5.95 -15.06
CA SER A 162 -12.23 7.37 -15.11
C SER A 162 -13.37 7.72 -14.16
N TYR A 163 -13.41 8.97 -13.71
CA TYR A 163 -14.50 9.45 -12.87
C TYR A 163 -15.88 9.27 -13.54
N GLU A 164 -15.97 9.51 -14.85
CA GLU A 164 -17.21 9.32 -15.64
C GLU A 164 -17.68 7.87 -15.74
N GLU A 165 -16.78 6.90 -15.63
CA GLU A 165 -17.13 5.48 -15.56
C GLU A 165 -17.63 5.10 -14.17
N LEU A 166 -17.00 5.63 -13.12
CA LEU A 166 -17.40 5.37 -11.73
C LEU A 166 -18.78 5.94 -11.39
N GLU A 167 -19.19 7.05 -11.98
CA GLU A 167 -20.55 7.60 -11.77
C GLU A 167 -21.67 6.72 -12.35
N LYS A 168 -21.35 5.73 -13.19
CA LYS A 168 -22.32 4.84 -13.83
C LYS A 168 -22.51 3.52 -13.07
N GLU A 169 -21.71 3.26 -12.04
CA GLU A 169 -21.77 2.06 -11.18
C GLU A 169 -22.68 2.29 -9.98
#